data_AF-A0A151NW30-F1
#
_entry.id   AF-A0A151NW30-F1
#
_cell.length_a   1.000
_cell.length_b   1.000
_cell.length_c   1.000
_cell.angle_alpha   90.00
_cell.angle_beta   90.00
_cell.angle_gamma   90.00
#
_symmetry.space_group_name_H-M   'P 1'
#
loop_
_entity.id
_entity.type
_entity.pdbx_description
1 polymer ?
#
loop_
_entity_poly.entity_id
_entity_poly.type
_entity_poly.pdbx_seq_one_letter_code
_entity_poly.pdbx_strand_id
1 'polypeptide(L)'
;MGWSLGQGWKFGGAASRLAVAAATAAPKTGRALELGGGKKKRAPWDLKGQVSDLQAELKIYKEEVQQLRKGGQELEEQRQELLARNGDLDRQLQAVKSELHVSQEQAQQRLEEVKELSDLKHQLEQQLTDTTRTNKELEGTNKDLEMAKRDLSALLEAREGDLAQSTQENRELKAQVTTLLQAATQREDQLHQLEMDRRRLHNLVLELKGNIRVFCRVRPLLPSEQEAGKGLEHLHFPPQDNGALVLSRPEEC
;
A
#
# COMPACT_ATOMS: atom_id res chain seq x y z
N MET A 1 -11.25 5.93 19.41
CA MET A 1 -10.66 7.04 20.20
C MET A 1 -10.48 8.19 19.23
N GLY A 2 -11.50 9.01 18.98
CA GLY A 2 -11.97 10.05 19.87
C GLY A 2 -11.36 11.39 19.41
N TRP A 3 -11.90 12.00 18.36
CA TRP A 3 -11.59 13.38 17.99
C TRP A 3 -12.85 14.21 18.20
N SER A 4 -12.72 15.11 19.16
CA SER A 4 -13.79 15.90 19.77
C SER A 4 -14.20 17.07 18.90
N LEU A 5 -15.46 17.46 19.14
CA LEU A 5 -16.25 18.48 18.49
C LEU A 5 -15.59 19.86 18.40
N GLY A 6 -15.79 20.49 17.24
CA GLY A 6 -16.57 21.72 17.10
C GLY A 6 -16.36 22.81 18.14
N GLN A 7 -15.58 23.83 17.79
CA GLN A 7 -15.59 25.13 18.45
C GLN A 7 -16.17 26.14 17.45
N GLY A 8 -17.38 26.62 17.78
CA GLY A 8 -18.18 27.51 16.96
C GLY A 8 -17.58 28.90 16.84
N TRP A 9 -17.65 29.45 15.63
CA TRP A 9 -17.43 30.87 15.40
C TRP A 9 -18.73 31.61 15.64
N LYS A 10 -18.79 32.34 16.76
CA LYS A 10 -19.87 33.29 17.07
C LYS A 10 -19.74 34.49 16.13
N PHE A 11 -20.56 34.54 15.09
CA PHE A 11 -20.87 35.80 14.40
C PHE A 11 -21.79 36.63 15.30
N GLY A 12 -21.22 37.59 16.01
CA GLY A 12 -21.97 38.64 16.70
C GLY A 12 -22.58 39.59 15.68
N GLY A 13 -23.84 39.36 15.32
CA GLY A 13 -24.65 40.33 14.59
C GLY A 13 -24.95 41.54 15.48
N ALA A 14 -24.20 42.63 15.30
CA ALA A 14 -24.53 43.91 15.89
C ALA A 14 -25.63 44.56 15.05
N ALA A 15 -26.87 44.38 15.49
CA ALA A 15 -28.05 45.01 14.92
C ALA A 15 -27.99 46.54 15.06
N SER A 16 -28.33 47.19 13.94
CA SER A 16 -28.58 48.61 13.76
C SER A 16 -29.25 49.30 14.95
N ARG A 17 -28.65 50.40 15.40
CA ARG A 17 -29.36 51.47 16.11
C ARG A 17 -28.91 52.83 15.55
N LEU A 18 -29.50 53.20 14.41
CA LEU A 18 -29.55 54.59 13.96
C LEU A 18 -30.60 55.29 14.83
N ALA A 19 -30.14 55.94 15.90
CA ALA A 19 -30.95 56.89 16.65
C ALA A 19 -31.04 58.19 15.83
N VAL A 20 -32.10 58.32 15.04
CA VAL A 20 -32.50 59.58 14.41
C VAL A 20 -33.06 60.49 15.52
N ALA A 21 -32.21 61.35 16.07
CA ALA A 21 -32.65 62.42 16.96
C ALA A 21 -33.27 63.55 16.09
N ALA A 22 -34.55 63.42 15.79
CA ALA A 22 -35.36 64.49 15.23
C ALA A 22 -35.70 65.49 16.34
N ALA A 23 -34.84 66.49 16.55
CA ALA A 23 -35.17 67.68 17.34
C ALA A 23 -35.80 68.72 16.41
N THR A 24 -37.09 68.57 16.13
CA THR A 24 -37.94 69.61 15.55
C THR A 24 -38.16 70.72 16.58
N ALA A 25 -37.28 71.71 16.61
CA ALA A 25 -37.55 72.98 17.26
C ALA A 25 -38.40 73.84 16.30
N ALA A 26 -39.73 73.78 16.47
CA ALA A 26 -40.65 74.70 15.82
C ALA A 26 -40.37 76.15 16.30
N PRO A 27 -40.27 77.14 15.40
CA PRO A 27 -40.19 78.53 15.80
C PRO A 27 -41.53 78.95 16.39
N LYS A 28 -41.49 79.55 17.58
CA LYS A 28 -42.67 80.13 18.23
C LYS A 28 -43.26 81.21 17.33
N THR A 29 -44.39 80.91 16.72
CA THR A 29 -45.31 81.89 16.17
C THR A 29 -45.89 82.75 17.29
N GLY A 30 -45.85 84.07 17.09
CA GLY A 30 -47.00 84.89 17.40
C GLY A 30 -46.77 86.03 18.39
N ARG A 31 -47.14 87.23 17.88
CA ARG A 31 -47.83 88.31 18.60
C ARG A 31 -46.88 89.30 19.29
N ALA A 32 -46.91 90.60 19.04
CA ALA A 32 -47.80 91.44 18.24
C ALA A 32 -47.02 92.66 17.75
N LEU A 33 -47.14 93.00 16.47
CA LEU A 33 -46.92 94.38 16.04
C LEU A 33 -48.16 95.15 16.49
N GLU A 34 -48.01 95.88 17.59
CA GLU A 34 -48.88 96.98 17.98
C GLU A 34 -48.84 98.06 16.88
N LEU A 35 -49.65 97.88 15.84
CA LEU A 35 -50.06 98.95 14.94
C LEU A 35 -51.25 99.66 15.57
N GLY A 36 -50.99 100.59 16.50
CA GLY A 36 -52.06 101.17 17.30
C GLY A 36 -51.75 102.48 18.03
N GLY A 37 -50.67 103.18 17.70
CA GLY A 37 -50.41 104.52 18.23
C GLY A 37 -51.17 105.58 17.43
N GLY A 38 -52.37 105.95 17.89
CA GLY A 38 -53.19 107.00 17.28
C GLY A 38 -52.42 108.32 17.09
N LYS A 39 -52.03 108.61 15.85
CA LYS A 39 -51.51 109.92 15.47
C LYS A 39 -52.67 110.92 15.59
N LYS A 40 -52.63 111.77 16.63
CA LYS A 40 -53.47 112.98 16.70
C LYS A 40 -53.26 113.73 15.37
N LYS A 41 -54.27 113.74 14.50
CA LYS A 41 -54.20 114.44 13.22
C LYS A 41 -53.99 115.93 13.51
N ARG A 42 -52.81 116.44 13.19
CA ARG A 42 -52.46 117.87 13.29
C ARG A 42 -53.38 118.69 12.38
N ALA A 43 -53.61 119.95 12.73
CA ALA A 43 -54.47 120.84 11.98
C ALA A 43 -53.96 121.04 10.53
N PRO A 44 -54.84 121.25 9.54
CA PRO A 44 -54.50 121.23 8.10
C PRO A 44 -53.54 122.33 7.63
N TRP A 45 -53.21 123.31 8.47
CA TRP A 45 -52.26 124.40 8.19
C TRP A 45 -50.84 124.12 8.71
N ASP A 46 -50.63 123.11 9.57
CA ASP A 46 -49.31 122.73 10.11
C ASP A 46 -48.56 121.80 9.16
N LEU A 47 -48.25 122.32 7.97
CA LEU A 47 -47.48 121.63 6.94
C LEU A 47 -46.07 121.27 7.42
N LYS A 48 -45.51 122.02 8.37
CA LYS A 48 -44.17 121.78 8.92
C LYS A 48 -44.15 120.55 9.84
N GLY A 49 -45.17 120.39 10.69
CA GLY A 49 -45.36 119.19 11.51
C GLY A 49 -45.61 117.93 10.67
N GLN A 50 -46.43 118.03 9.62
CA GLN A 50 -46.65 116.92 8.68
C GLN A 50 -45.38 116.51 7.93
N VAL A 51 -44.56 117.48 7.50
CA VAL A 51 -43.25 117.21 6.88
C VAL A 51 -42.28 116.59 7.89
N SER A 52 -42.29 117.02 9.15
CA SER A 52 -41.46 116.43 10.21
C SER A 52 -41.86 115.00 10.55
N ASP A 53 -43.15 114.70 10.61
CA ASP A 53 -43.68 113.36 10.88
C ASP A 53 -43.39 112.43 9.68
N LEU A 54 -43.55 112.91 8.44
CA LEU A 54 -43.13 112.18 7.22
C LEU A 54 -41.61 111.98 7.14
N GLN A 55 -40.80 112.94 7.60
CA GLN A 55 -39.35 112.81 7.70
C GLN A 55 -38.94 111.76 8.74
N ALA A 56 -39.65 111.69 9.88
CA ALA A 56 -39.43 110.66 10.89
C ALA A 56 -39.83 109.27 10.37
N GLU A 57 -40.96 109.15 9.68
CA GLU A 57 -41.37 107.91 9.00
C GLU A 57 -40.38 107.50 7.92
N LEU A 58 -39.92 108.42 7.07
CA LEU A 58 -38.89 108.14 6.06
C LEU A 58 -37.57 107.71 6.70
N LYS A 59 -37.22 108.24 7.88
CA LYS A 59 -36.03 107.83 8.63
C LYS A 59 -36.20 106.39 9.15
N ILE A 60 -37.35 106.06 9.71
CA ILE A 60 -37.69 104.70 10.17
C ILE A 60 -37.67 103.72 8.99
N TYR A 61 -38.37 104.03 7.89
CA TYR A 61 -38.36 103.19 6.68
C TYR A 61 -36.95 103.04 6.09
N LYS A 62 -36.12 104.10 6.15
CA LYS A 62 -34.72 104.03 5.70
C LYS A 62 -33.89 103.12 6.60
N GLU A 63 -34.07 103.19 7.92
CA GLU A 63 -33.43 102.31 8.89
C GLU A 63 -33.89 100.84 8.72
N GLU A 64 -35.18 100.60 8.52
CA GLU A 64 -35.75 99.28 8.21
C GLU A 64 -35.20 98.72 6.90
N VAL A 65 -35.14 99.51 5.83
CA VAL A 65 -34.53 99.11 4.56
C VAL A 65 -33.04 98.82 4.73
N GLN A 66 -32.33 99.58 5.56
CA GLN A 66 -30.92 99.30 5.88
C GLN A 66 -30.75 98.01 6.69
N GLN A 67 -31.62 97.74 7.66
CA GLN A 67 -31.60 96.50 8.44
C GLN A 67 -31.94 95.28 7.57
N LEU A 68 -32.98 95.38 6.73
CA LEU A 68 -33.34 94.34 5.77
C LEU A 68 -32.23 94.08 4.76
N ARG A 69 -31.51 95.12 4.30
CA ARG A 69 -30.34 94.96 3.43
C ARG A 69 -29.19 94.22 4.11
N LYS A 70 -28.88 94.55 5.37
CA LYS A 70 -27.86 93.85 6.16
C LYS A 70 -28.24 92.39 6.38
N GLY A 71 -29.47 92.12 6.80
CA GLY A 71 -29.98 90.75 6.95
C GLY A 71 -29.97 89.97 5.64
N GLY A 72 -30.28 90.62 4.50
CA GLY A 72 -30.17 90.02 3.18
C GLY A 72 -28.73 89.68 2.77
N GLN A 73 -27.76 90.53 3.12
CA GLN A 73 -26.33 90.24 2.92
C GLN A 73 -25.85 89.08 3.79
N GLU A 74 -26.17 89.09 5.08
CA GLU A 74 -25.84 88.01 6.03
C GLU A 74 -26.43 86.66 5.60
N LEU A 75 -27.69 86.66 5.12
CA LEU A 75 -28.33 85.45 4.60
C LEU A 75 -27.68 84.96 3.30
N GLU A 76 -27.24 85.86 2.42
CA GLU A 76 -26.53 85.46 1.19
C GLU A 76 -25.13 84.92 1.49
N GLU A 77 -24.42 85.50 2.47
CA GLU A 77 -23.14 84.97 2.97
C GLU A 77 -23.31 83.56 3.56
N GLN A 78 -24.31 83.36 4.43
CA GLN A 78 -24.65 82.03 4.98
C GLN A 78 -25.03 81.04 3.87
N ARG A 79 -25.78 81.48 2.86
CA ARG A 79 -26.14 80.66 1.70
C ARG A 79 -24.90 80.23 0.92
N GLN A 80 -23.95 81.14 0.68
CA GLN A 80 -22.70 80.83 0.00
C GLN A 80 -21.82 79.87 0.82
N GLU A 81 -21.74 80.04 2.13
CA GLU A 81 -21.01 79.13 3.03
C GLU A 81 -21.63 77.73 3.03
N LEU A 82 -22.96 77.62 3.12
CA LEU A 82 -23.66 76.34 3.04
C LEU A 82 -23.48 75.67 1.67
N LEU A 83 -23.48 76.43 0.58
CA LEU A 83 -23.20 75.90 -0.76
C LEU A 83 -21.76 75.38 -0.87
N ALA A 84 -20.78 76.11 -0.35
CA ALA A 84 -19.39 75.66 -0.31
C ALA A 84 -19.25 74.37 0.51
N ARG A 85 -19.87 74.33 1.70
CA ARG A 85 -19.87 73.15 2.57
C ARG A 85 -20.55 71.94 1.92
N ASN A 86 -21.67 72.13 1.22
CA ASN A 86 -22.32 71.05 0.47
C ASN A 86 -21.41 70.54 -0.66
N GLY A 87 -20.73 71.44 -1.38
CA GLY A 87 -19.76 71.04 -2.41
C GLY A 87 -18.58 70.25 -1.84
N ASP A 88 -18.06 70.62 -0.67
CA ASP A 88 -17.01 69.86 0.01
C ASP A 88 -17.50 68.50 0.51
N LEU A 89 -18.70 68.44 1.09
CA LEU A 89 -19.34 67.19 1.49
C LEU A 89 -19.58 66.27 0.29
N ASP A 90 -20.01 66.80 -0.85
CA ASP A 90 -20.20 66.03 -2.07
C ASP A 90 -18.86 65.46 -2.58
N ARG A 91 -17.78 66.25 -2.56
CA ARG A 91 -16.43 65.76 -2.91
C ARG A 91 -15.97 64.66 -1.97
N GLN A 92 -16.16 64.82 -0.66
CA GLN A 92 -15.82 63.80 0.33
C GLN A 92 -16.66 62.53 0.14
N LEU A 93 -17.96 62.66 -0.13
CA LEU A 93 -18.83 61.52 -0.44
C LEU A 93 -18.38 60.78 -1.69
N GLN A 94 -17.96 61.49 -2.75
CA GLN A 94 -17.44 60.85 -3.96
C GLN A 94 -16.10 60.16 -3.70
N ALA A 95 -15.20 60.78 -2.93
CA ALA A 95 -13.92 60.16 -2.54
C ALA A 95 -14.15 58.86 -1.76
N VAL A 96 -14.95 58.90 -0.70
CA VAL A 96 -15.27 57.70 0.12
C VAL A 96 -15.98 56.63 -0.70
N LYS A 97 -16.88 57.01 -1.62
CA LYS A 97 -17.52 56.04 -2.54
C LYS A 97 -16.50 55.36 -3.45
N SER A 98 -15.55 56.11 -4.01
CA SER A 98 -14.50 55.55 -4.86
C SER A 98 -13.57 54.61 -4.07
N GLU A 99 -13.20 54.97 -2.85
CA GLU A 99 -12.40 54.14 -1.95
C GLU A 99 -13.15 52.85 -1.56
N LEU A 100 -14.44 52.96 -1.26
CA LEU A 100 -15.30 51.82 -0.97
C LEU A 100 -15.39 50.87 -2.16
N HIS A 101 -15.53 51.40 -3.38
CA HIS A 101 -15.57 50.59 -4.60
C HIS A 101 -14.27 49.81 -4.81
N VAL A 102 -13.12 50.49 -4.69
CA VAL A 102 -11.80 49.85 -4.81
C VAL A 102 -11.61 48.79 -3.73
N SER A 103 -12.00 49.09 -2.49
CA SER A 103 -11.92 48.11 -1.39
C SER A 103 -12.83 46.89 -1.63
N GLN A 104 -14.01 47.10 -2.22
CA GLN A 104 -14.94 46.03 -2.57
C GLN A 104 -14.38 45.13 -3.69
N GLU A 105 -13.80 45.71 -4.74
CA GLU A 105 -13.13 44.96 -5.81
C GLU A 105 -11.96 44.14 -5.29
N GLN A 106 -11.11 44.74 -4.43
CA GLN A 106 -10.01 44.04 -3.79
C GLN A 106 -10.49 42.89 -2.89
N ALA A 107 -11.59 43.09 -2.15
CA ALA A 107 -12.18 42.03 -1.33
C ALA A 107 -12.72 40.88 -2.19
N GLN A 108 -13.31 41.18 -3.35
CA GLN A 108 -13.78 40.17 -4.30
C GLN A 108 -12.62 39.38 -4.91
N GLN A 109 -11.53 40.06 -5.32
CA GLN A 109 -10.34 39.41 -5.85
C GLN A 109 -9.72 38.45 -4.82
N ARG A 110 -9.52 38.92 -3.59
CA ARG A 110 -9.00 38.08 -2.50
C ARG A 110 -9.92 36.89 -2.18
N LEU A 111 -11.23 37.08 -2.27
CA LEU A 111 -12.18 35.98 -2.06
C LEU A 111 -12.01 34.90 -3.13
N GLU A 112 -11.77 35.28 -4.38
CA GLU A 112 -11.54 34.32 -5.47
C GLU A 112 -10.18 33.60 -5.30
N GLU A 113 -9.11 34.33 -5.00
CA GLU A 113 -7.80 33.74 -4.68
C GLU A 113 -7.89 32.72 -3.53
N VAL A 114 -8.64 33.04 -2.48
CA VAL A 114 -8.84 32.13 -1.35
C VAL A 114 -9.58 30.86 -1.76
N LYS A 115 -10.56 30.94 -2.67
CA LYS A 115 -11.24 29.75 -3.20
C LYS A 115 -10.29 28.89 -4.03
N GLU A 116 -9.54 29.50 -4.95
CA GLU A 116 -8.56 28.79 -5.78
C GLU A 116 -7.50 28.08 -4.92
N LEU A 117 -6.98 28.75 -3.89
CA LEU A 117 -6.05 28.16 -2.93
C LEU A 117 -6.69 27.05 -2.11
N SER A 118 -7.96 27.18 -1.74
CA SER A 118 -8.71 26.14 -1.02
C SER A 118 -8.90 24.89 -1.90
N ASP A 119 -9.24 25.06 -3.17
CA ASP A 119 -9.42 23.95 -4.10
C ASP A 119 -8.09 23.26 -4.38
N LEU A 120 -7.02 24.01 -4.59
CA LEU A 120 -5.67 23.46 -4.77
C LEU A 120 -5.21 22.71 -3.51
N LYS A 121 -5.45 23.27 -2.32
CA LYS A 121 -5.15 22.60 -1.06
C LYS A 121 -5.90 21.27 -0.96
N HIS A 122 -7.19 21.25 -1.31
CA HIS A 122 -7.97 20.02 -1.27
C HIS A 122 -7.44 18.96 -2.25
N GLN A 123 -7.06 19.36 -3.46
CA GLN A 123 -6.43 18.46 -4.44
C GLN A 123 -5.11 17.89 -3.95
N LEU A 124 -4.24 18.72 -3.34
CA LEU A 124 -2.97 18.27 -2.78
C LEU A 124 -3.17 17.33 -1.59
N GLU A 125 -4.15 17.59 -0.73
CA GLU A 125 -4.52 16.69 0.38
C GLU A 125 -5.00 15.34 -0.16
N GLN A 126 -5.85 15.32 -1.18
CA GLN A 126 -6.28 14.09 -1.85
C GLN A 126 -5.09 13.32 -2.43
N GLN A 127 -4.21 13.97 -3.19
CA GLN A 127 -3.01 13.35 -3.76
C GLN A 127 -2.08 12.78 -2.68
N LEU A 128 -1.92 13.48 -1.55
CA LEU A 128 -1.14 13.01 -0.42
C LEU A 128 -1.78 11.75 0.21
N THR A 129 -3.10 11.73 0.36
CA THR A 129 -3.81 10.54 0.88
C THR A 129 -3.70 9.35 -0.05
N ASP A 130 -3.82 9.54 -1.37
CA ASP A 130 -3.66 8.49 -2.36
C ASP A 130 -2.23 7.96 -2.38
N THR A 131 -1.23 8.84 -2.39
CA THR A 131 0.19 8.45 -2.34
C THR A 131 0.52 7.71 -1.05
N THR A 132 -0.07 8.12 0.07
CA THR A 132 0.12 7.42 1.35
C THR A 132 -0.52 6.03 1.33
N ARG A 133 -1.68 5.89 0.68
CA ARG A 133 -2.34 4.59 0.52
C ARG A 133 -1.51 3.65 -0.36
N THR A 134 -1.08 4.12 -1.53
CA THR A 134 -0.28 3.30 -2.46
C THR A 134 1.06 2.90 -1.84
N ASN A 135 1.72 3.79 -1.09
CA ASN A 135 2.94 3.44 -0.34
C ASN A 135 2.68 2.33 0.69
N LYS A 136 1.58 2.38 1.44
CA LYS A 136 1.22 1.30 2.39
C LYS A 136 0.95 -0.03 1.70
N GLU A 137 0.28 0.00 0.55
CA GLU A 137 0.03 -1.20 -0.26
C GLU A 137 1.36 -1.79 -0.77
N LEU A 138 2.25 -0.95 -1.30
CA LEU A 138 3.59 -1.35 -1.74
C LEU A 138 4.42 -1.92 -0.58
N GLU A 139 4.41 -1.29 0.59
CA GLU A 139 5.08 -1.81 1.80
C GLU A 139 4.52 -3.18 2.22
N GLY A 140 3.21 -3.40 2.10
CA GLY A 140 2.57 -4.70 2.35
C GLY A 140 3.08 -5.77 1.39
N THR A 141 2.96 -5.52 0.08
CA THR A 141 3.43 -6.46 -0.95
C THR A 141 4.92 -6.77 -0.85
N ASN A 142 5.74 -5.79 -0.45
CA ASN A 142 7.18 -5.98 -0.28
C ASN A 142 7.48 -6.89 0.93
N LYS A 143 6.72 -6.77 2.03
CA LYS A 143 6.82 -7.69 3.17
C LYS A 143 6.41 -9.11 2.77
N ASP A 144 5.34 -9.27 2.00
CA ASP A 144 4.89 -10.57 1.51
C ASP A 144 5.93 -11.22 0.60
N LEU A 145 6.54 -10.44 -0.31
CA LEU A 145 7.63 -10.90 -1.17
C LEU A 145 8.86 -11.35 -0.36
N GLU A 146 9.25 -10.57 0.65
CA GLU A 146 10.35 -10.91 1.55
C GLU A 146 10.08 -12.18 2.36
N MET A 147 8.84 -12.40 2.81
CA MET A 147 8.45 -13.67 3.46
C MET A 147 8.54 -14.83 2.49
N ALA A 148 7.94 -14.72 1.30
CA ALA A 148 7.99 -15.77 0.28
C ALA A 148 9.42 -16.13 -0.15
N LYS A 149 10.30 -15.11 -0.25
CA LYS A 149 11.72 -15.33 -0.53
C LYS A 149 12.41 -16.14 0.58
N ARG A 150 12.15 -15.83 1.85
CA ARG A 150 12.72 -16.58 2.98
C ARG A 150 12.21 -18.02 3.01
N ASP A 151 10.91 -18.22 2.76
CA ASP A 151 10.32 -19.57 2.70
C ASP A 151 10.93 -20.39 1.57
N LEU A 152 11.12 -19.78 0.40
CA LEU A 152 11.74 -20.44 -0.75
C LEU A 152 13.21 -20.77 -0.48
N SER A 153 13.97 -19.86 0.15
CA SER A 153 15.34 -20.12 0.56
C SER A 153 15.43 -21.28 1.55
N ALA A 154 14.56 -21.33 2.57
CA ALA A 154 14.52 -22.43 3.52
C ALA A 154 14.16 -23.77 2.85
N LEU A 155 13.23 -23.75 1.89
CA LEU A 155 12.87 -24.95 1.12
C LEU A 155 14.02 -25.43 0.24
N LEU A 156 14.76 -24.50 -0.39
CA LEU A 156 15.94 -24.84 -1.18
C LEU A 156 17.02 -25.49 -0.32
N GLU A 157 17.35 -24.91 0.84
CA GLU A 157 18.33 -25.48 1.77
C GLU A 157 17.92 -26.90 2.24
N ALA A 158 16.65 -27.10 2.56
CA ALA A 158 16.13 -28.42 2.93
C ALA A 158 16.28 -29.43 1.77
N ARG A 159 15.96 -29.03 0.53
CA ARG A 159 16.10 -29.90 -0.64
C ARG A 159 17.55 -30.19 -1.01
N GLU A 160 18.44 -29.23 -0.84
CA GLU A 160 19.88 -29.46 -0.99
C GLU A 160 20.40 -30.46 0.05
N GLY A 161 19.91 -30.37 1.30
CA GLY A 161 20.17 -31.35 2.35
C GLY A 161 19.70 -32.77 1.99
N ASP A 162 18.43 -32.91 1.59
CA ASP A 162 17.86 -34.19 1.14
C ASP A 162 18.66 -34.82 -0.01
N LEU A 163 19.05 -33.99 -0.99
CA LEU A 163 19.83 -34.42 -2.15
C LEU A 163 21.24 -34.85 -1.72
N ALA A 164 21.89 -34.10 -0.83
CA ALA A 164 23.20 -34.46 -0.31
C ALA A 164 23.15 -35.81 0.43
N GLN A 165 22.13 -36.04 1.26
CA GLN A 165 21.94 -37.32 1.93
C GLN A 165 21.70 -38.46 0.93
N SER A 166 20.77 -38.29 0.00
CA SER A 166 20.46 -39.31 -1.01
C SER A 166 21.66 -39.66 -1.89
N THR A 167 22.46 -38.66 -2.27
CA THR A 167 23.69 -38.90 -3.05
C THR A 167 24.73 -39.65 -2.25
N GLN A 168 24.84 -39.41 -0.94
CA GLN A 168 25.74 -40.15 -0.05
C GLN A 168 25.30 -41.61 0.10
N GLU A 169 24.02 -41.86 0.38
CA GLU A 169 23.45 -43.21 0.44
C GLU A 169 23.66 -43.97 -0.88
N ASN A 170 23.47 -43.29 -2.02
CA ASN A 170 23.70 -43.89 -3.34
C ASN A 170 25.18 -44.27 -3.55
N ARG A 171 26.13 -43.46 -3.07
CA ARG A 171 27.56 -43.77 -3.11
C ARG A 171 27.89 -44.99 -2.25
N GLU A 172 27.34 -45.06 -1.04
CA GLU A 172 27.55 -46.17 -0.13
C GLU A 172 26.98 -47.48 -0.67
N LEU A 173 25.77 -47.45 -1.22
CA LEU A 173 25.18 -48.61 -1.89
C LEU A 173 26.01 -49.05 -3.10
N LYS A 174 26.49 -48.11 -3.93
CA LYS A 174 27.39 -48.43 -5.04
C LYS A 174 28.67 -49.10 -4.57
N ALA A 175 29.29 -48.60 -3.50
CA ALA A 175 30.48 -49.20 -2.91
C ALA A 175 30.20 -50.63 -2.43
N GLN A 176 29.10 -50.85 -1.71
CA GLN A 176 28.67 -52.18 -1.26
C GLN A 176 28.45 -53.13 -2.43
N VAL A 177 27.76 -52.69 -3.49
CA VAL A 177 27.57 -53.49 -4.70
C VAL A 177 28.91 -53.87 -5.31
N THR A 178 29.86 -52.93 -5.43
CA THR A 178 31.19 -53.25 -5.99
C THR A 178 31.95 -54.27 -5.14
N THR A 179 31.91 -54.18 -3.81
CA THR A 179 32.54 -55.15 -2.91
C THR A 179 31.89 -56.53 -3.01
N LEU A 180 30.56 -56.58 -3.06
CA LEU A 180 29.84 -57.84 -3.21
C LEU A 180 30.13 -58.49 -4.57
N LEU A 181 30.23 -57.70 -5.64
CA LEU A 181 30.59 -58.19 -6.97
C LEU A 181 31.99 -58.81 -6.95
N GLN A 182 32.97 -58.12 -6.35
CA GLN A 182 34.33 -58.65 -6.21
C GLN A 182 34.38 -59.94 -5.38
N ALA A 183 33.61 -60.01 -4.30
CA ALA A 183 33.53 -61.21 -3.48
C ALA A 183 32.82 -62.37 -4.21
N ALA A 184 31.86 -62.07 -5.09
CA ALA A 184 31.22 -63.06 -5.94
C ALA A 184 32.21 -63.61 -6.97
N THR A 185 32.92 -62.74 -7.69
CA THR A 185 33.91 -63.16 -8.69
C THR A 185 35.04 -63.99 -8.05
N GLN A 186 35.54 -63.60 -6.88
CA GLN A 186 36.54 -64.39 -6.15
C GLN A 186 36.04 -65.78 -5.78
N ARG A 187 34.76 -65.90 -5.37
CA ARG A 187 34.16 -67.21 -5.07
C ARG A 187 33.98 -68.05 -6.34
N GLU A 188 33.58 -67.44 -7.44
CA GLU A 188 33.48 -68.12 -8.74
C GLU A 188 34.84 -68.68 -9.19
N ASP A 189 35.92 -67.87 -9.06
CA ASP A 189 37.29 -68.31 -9.37
C ASP A 189 37.73 -69.47 -8.46
N GLN A 190 37.44 -69.39 -7.15
CA GLN A 190 37.72 -70.47 -6.21
C GLN A 190 36.98 -71.75 -6.55
N LEU A 191 35.69 -71.66 -6.88
CA LEU A 191 34.89 -72.82 -7.31
C LEU A 191 35.45 -73.42 -8.59
N HIS A 192 35.86 -72.58 -9.54
CA HIS A 192 36.48 -73.05 -10.77
C HIS A 192 37.78 -73.82 -10.51
N GLN A 193 38.65 -73.29 -9.63
CA GLN A 193 39.89 -73.95 -9.25
C GLN A 193 39.65 -75.30 -8.56
N LEU A 194 38.72 -75.34 -7.60
CA LEU A 194 38.34 -76.58 -6.92
C LEU A 194 37.78 -77.63 -7.89
N GLU A 195 36.99 -77.21 -8.88
CA GLU A 195 36.48 -78.12 -9.92
C GLU A 195 37.61 -78.63 -10.83
N MET A 196 38.59 -77.79 -11.17
CA MET A 196 39.79 -78.22 -11.91
C MET A 196 40.60 -79.26 -11.11
N ASP A 197 40.82 -79.01 -9.82
CA ASP A 197 41.54 -79.92 -8.93
C ASP A 197 40.79 -81.24 -8.75
N ARG A 198 39.46 -81.18 -8.59
CA ARG A 198 38.60 -82.38 -8.53
C ARG A 198 38.75 -83.22 -9.79
N ARG A 199 38.72 -82.61 -10.98
CA ARG A 199 38.92 -83.30 -12.26
C ARG A 199 40.31 -83.91 -12.36
N ARG A 200 41.35 -83.16 -11.97
CA ARG A 200 42.74 -83.63 -11.99
C ARG A 200 42.95 -84.83 -11.06
N LEU A 201 42.51 -84.72 -9.81
CA LEU A 201 42.62 -85.80 -8.83
C LEU A 201 41.81 -87.02 -9.23
N HIS A 202 40.60 -86.82 -9.76
CA HIS A 202 39.78 -87.90 -10.29
C HIS A 202 40.51 -88.66 -11.40
N ASN A 203 41.07 -87.96 -12.38
CA ASN A 203 41.84 -88.59 -13.46
C ASN A 203 43.05 -89.34 -12.92
N LEU A 204 43.81 -88.76 -11.98
CA LEU A 204 44.95 -89.43 -11.34
C LEU A 204 44.53 -90.73 -10.65
N VAL A 205 43.43 -90.72 -9.89
CA VAL A 205 42.89 -91.94 -9.26
C VAL A 205 42.49 -92.97 -10.32
N LEU A 206 41.94 -92.54 -11.45
CA LEU A 206 41.56 -93.45 -12.52
C LEU A 206 42.79 -94.08 -13.20
N GLU A 207 43.82 -93.28 -13.49
CA GLU A 207 45.08 -93.70 -14.08
C GLU A 207 45.82 -94.71 -13.18
N LEU A 208 45.90 -94.43 -11.87
CA LEU A 208 46.51 -95.33 -10.89
C LEU A 208 45.78 -96.68 -10.79
N LYS A 209 44.46 -96.69 -10.95
CA LYS A 209 43.65 -97.92 -11.03
C LYS A 209 43.76 -98.62 -12.39
N GLY A 210 44.45 -98.04 -13.36
CA GLY A 210 44.52 -98.49 -14.75
C GLY A 210 43.36 -97.95 -15.59
N ASN A 211 43.71 -97.42 -16.78
CA ASN A 211 42.76 -96.87 -17.74
C ASN A 211 41.89 -97.96 -18.39
N ILE A 212 42.46 -99.13 -18.65
CA ILE A 212 41.75 -100.32 -19.11
C ILE A 212 41.62 -101.24 -17.90
N ARG A 213 40.38 -101.56 -17.53
CA ARG A 213 40.08 -102.43 -16.39
C ARG A 213 39.33 -103.66 -16.88
N VAL A 214 39.93 -104.83 -16.68
CA VAL A 214 39.32 -106.12 -17.00
C VAL A 214 38.84 -106.72 -15.69
N PHE A 215 37.52 -106.84 -15.55
CA PHE A 215 36.90 -107.54 -14.44
C PHE A 215 36.26 -108.82 -14.98
N CYS A 216 36.63 -109.97 -14.42
CA CYS A 216 35.87 -111.18 -14.61
C CYS A 216 34.79 -111.24 -13.54
N ARG A 217 33.51 -111.18 -13.94
CA ARG A 217 32.39 -111.38 -13.02
C ARG A 217 31.82 -112.77 -13.24
N VAL A 218 32.20 -113.70 -12.37
CA VAL A 218 31.65 -115.06 -12.42
C VAL A 218 30.32 -115.08 -11.67
N ARG A 219 29.26 -115.57 -12.33
CA ARG A 219 27.97 -115.82 -11.71
C ARG A 219 28.01 -117.20 -11.04
N PRO A 220 27.50 -117.36 -9.80
CA PRO A 220 27.38 -118.69 -9.19
C PRO A 220 26.44 -119.59 -9.99
N LEU A 221 26.76 -120.88 -10.06
CA LEU A 221 25.97 -121.89 -10.77
C LEU A 221 24.56 -121.99 -10.20
N LEU A 222 23.57 -122.13 -11.08
CA LEU A 222 22.22 -122.47 -10.63
C LEU A 222 22.16 -123.96 -10.24
N PRO A 223 21.28 -124.36 -9.30
CA PRO A 223 21.11 -125.77 -8.92
C PRO A 223 20.84 -126.69 -10.11
N SER A 224 20.08 -126.21 -11.10
CA SER A 224 19.77 -126.93 -12.34
C SER A 224 20.98 -127.19 -13.25
N GLU A 225 22.04 -126.40 -13.12
CA GLU A 225 23.26 -126.52 -13.92
C GLU A 225 24.29 -127.45 -13.25
N GLN A 226 24.25 -127.57 -11.91
CA GLN A 226 25.04 -128.56 -11.17
C GLN A 226 24.58 -129.99 -11.48
N GLU A 227 23.27 -130.23 -11.58
CA GLU A 227 22.68 -131.54 -11.87
C GLU A 227 22.94 -132.01 -13.31
N ALA A 228 23.15 -131.08 -14.25
CA ALA A 228 23.34 -131.39 -15.67
C ALA A 228 24.80 -131.77 -16.04
N GLY A 229 25.75 -131.75 -15.10
CA GLY A 229 27.16 -132.13 -15.34
C GLY A 229 27.90 -131.30 -16.40
N LYS A 230 27.29 -130.20 -16.90
CA LYS A 230 27.85 -129.32 -17.95
C LYS A 230 28.52 -128.07 -17.37
N GLY A 231 28.76 -128.05 -16.06
CA GLY A 231 29.30 -126.91 -15.35
C GLY A 231 30.78 -127.08 -15.01
N LEU A 232 31.67 -126.69 -15.92
CA LEU A 232 32.94 -126.03 -15.54
C LEU A 232 33.93 -126.84 -14.67
N GLU A 233 34.07 -128.17 -14.85
CA GLU A 233 35.06 -128.99 -14.10
C GLU A 233 36.52 -128.50 -14.24
N HIS A 234 36.82 -127.81 -15.33
CA HIS A 234 38.13 -127.21 -15.61
C HIS A 234 38.35 -125.85 -14.94
N LEU A 235 37.37 -125.33 -14.20
CA LEU A 235 37.39 -124.02 -13.56
C LEU A 235 37.15 -124.15 -12.05
N HIS A 236 38.22 -123.99 -11.26
CA HIS A 236 38.21 -124.18 -9.80
C HIS A 236 38.59 -122.90 -9.05
N PHE A 237 37.90 -122.63 -7.94
CA PHE A 237 38.17 -121.52 -7.02
C PHE A 237 38.83 -122.04 -5.74
N PRO A 238 40.11 -121.70 -5.47
CA PRO A 238 40.79 -122.14 -4.26
C PRO A 238 40.15 -121.53 -2.99
N PRO A 239 39.92 -122.32 -1.92
CA PRO A 239 39.28 -121.82 -0.68
C PRO A 239 40.17 -120.85 0.13
N GLN A 240 41.44 -120.68 -0.26
CA GLN A 240 42.42 -119.81 0.40
C GLN A 240 42.48 -118.40 -0.21
N ASP A 241 41.99 -118.21 -1.44
CA ASP A 241 41.96 -116.92 -2.14
C ASP A 241 40.71 -116.83 -3.04
N ASN A 242 39.71 -116.07 -2.58
CA ASN A 242 38.44 -115.87 -3.28
C ASN A 242 38.58 -115.08 -4.60
N GLY A 243 39.75 -114.51 -4.91
CA GLY A 243 40.02 -113.78 -6.16
C GLY A 243 40.66 -114.60 -7.27
N ALA A 244 41.16 -115.81 -6.96
CA ALA A 244 41.89 -116.65 -7.91
C ALA A 244 40.95 -117.62 -8.65
N LEU A 245 40.99 -117.58 -9.99
CA LEU A 245 40.29 -118.54 -10.85
C LEU A 245 41.34 -119.41 -11.55
N VAL A 246 41.37 -120.71 -11.23
CA VAL A 246 42.33 -121.65 -11.79
C VAL A 246 41.67 -122.42 -12.94
N LEU A 247 42.29 -122.33 -14.11
CA LEU A 247 41.94 -123.09 -15.31
C LEU A 247 42.81 -124.34 -15.40
N SER A 248 42.21 -125.50 -15.17
CA SER A 248 42.84 -126.80 -15.42
C SER A 248 42.78 -127.05 -16.94
N ARG A 249 43.90 -126.97 -17.66
CA ARG A 249 43.90 -127.43 -19.06
C ARG A 249 43.70 -128.95 -19.08
N PRO A 250 42.70 -129.48 -19.79
CA PRO A 250 42.79 -130.86 -20.23
C PRO A 250 43.95 -130.91 -21.25
N GLU A 251 44.89 -131.82 -21.03
CA GLU A 251 46.07 -132.01 -21.86
C GLU A 251 45.66 -132.16 -23.34
N GLU A 252 46.12 -131.26 -24.22
CA GLU A 252 46.07 -131.48 -25.67
C GLU A 252 47.33 -132.25 -26.06
N CYS A 253 47.15 -133.53 -26.37
CA CYS A 253 48.13 -134.40 -27.04
C CYS A 253 48.40 -133.96 -28.48
#